data_AF-A0A194QRJ2-F1
#
_entry.id   AF-A0A194QRJ2-F1
#
_cell.length_a   1.000
_cell.length_b   1.000
_cell.length_c   1.000
_cell.angle_alpha   90.00
_cell.angle_beta   90.00
_cell.angle_gamma   90.00
#
_symmetry.space_group_name_H-M   'P 1'
#
loop_
_entity.id
_entity.type
_entity.pdbx_description
1 polymer ?
#
loop_
_entity_poly.entity_id
_entity_poly.type
_entity_poly.pdbx_seq_one_letter_code
_entity_poly.pdbx_strand_id
1 'polypeptide(L)'
;MVLDLAEEGTNSKGKYPFSLLGLALISVTVMNIRDRKIRPEQSAVSRGVLSFLLTVGLALLVAAVLGCVGALRENIKLLYAHACFFIFLILLEGAVALGGALVSTWVVTGNSLRGQFYKNSTVEDHTNQAYWDRTQAENQCCGVDGPRDYKVLHLEIPVSCCPQGYPIKEGGARKHLHASCISERTYYVRGCENVLVQKKAYKGNLIIVSGVVFVMLEILSESLAIWMARTIKSERRRLQQNLQAHFES
;
A
#
# COMPACT_ATOMS: atom_id res chain seq x y z
N MET A 1 -20.64 14.31 -30.40
CA MET A 1 -19.84 13.14 -29.99
C MET A 1 -19.93 12.78 -28.49
N VAL A 2 -19.80 13.71 -27.54
CA VAL A 2 -20.22 13.44 -26.13
C VAL A 2 -21.71 13.76 -25.89
N LEU A 3 -22.31 14.55 -26.79
CA LEU A 3 -23.72 14.96 -26.69
C LEU A 3 -24.74 13.97 -27.29
N ASP A 4 -24.29 12.94 -28.01
CA ASP A 4 -25.19 11.96 -28.66
C ASP A 4 -25.50 10.72 -27.80
N LEU A 5 -24.93 10.62 -26.60
CA LEU A 5 -25.25 9.54 -25.64
C LEU A 5 -26.25 9.98 -24.55
N ALA A 6 -26.71 11.24 -24.59
CA ALA A 6 -27.64 11.78 -23.59
C ALA A 6 -29.09 11.86 -24.08
N GLU A 7 -29.35 11.67 -25.38
CA GLU A 7 -30.65 12.00 -25.99
C GLU A 7 -31.36 10.83 -26.68
N GLU A 8 -31.11 9.58 -26.27
CA GLU A 8 -32.00 8.45 -26.57
C GLU A 8 -32.18 7.56 -25.33
N GLY A 9 -33.19 7.87 -24.50
CA GLY A 9 -33.45 7.03 -23.34
C GLY A 9 -34.44 7.52 -22.29
N THR A 10 -35.39 8.40 -22.63
CA THR A 10 -36.58 8.66 -21.81
C THR A 10 -37.55 7.48 -21.89
N ASN A 11 -37.16 6.31 -21.35
CA ASN A 11 -38.10 5.21 -21.13
C ASN A 11 -37.77 4.42 -19.85
N SER A 12 -38.38 4.85 -18.73
CA SER A 12 -38.80 4.08 -17.54
C SER A 12 -37.94 2.93 -16.95
N LYS A 13 -36.64 2.80 -17.27
CA LYS A 13 -35.75 1.72 -16.75
C LYS A 13 -34.43 2.20 -16.12
N GLY A 14 -34.21 3.51 -16.03
CA GLY A 14 -32.95 4.10 -15.56
C GLY A 14 -32.77 4.31 -14.04
N LYS A 15 -33.59 3.70 -13.17
CA LYS A 15 -33.50 3.90 -11.70
C LYS A 15 -32.53 2.94 -10.99
N TYR A 16 -32.02 1.91 -11.67
CA TYR A 16 -31.28 0.82 -11.02
C TYR A 16 -29.75 0.89 -10.97
N PRO A 17 -28.99 1.76 -11.67
CA PRO A 17 -27.53 1.70 -11.63
C PRO A 17 -26.97 2.05 -10.23
N PHE A 18 -27.61 2.98 -9.52
CA PHE A 18 -27.23 3.36 -8.16
C PHE A 18 -27.62 2.34 -7.10
N SER A 19 -28.75 1.64 -7.31
CA SER A 19 -29.18 0.56 -6.40
C SER A 19 -28.28 -0.68 -6.52
N LEU A 20 -27.84 -1.01 -7.74
CA LEU A 20 -26.88 -2.09 -7.95
C LEU A 20 -25.53 -1.81 -7.31
N LEU A 21 -25.05 -0.56 -7.41
CA LEU A 21 -23.84 -0.14 -6.69
C LEU A 21 -24.04 -0.29 -5.18
N GLY A 22 -25.14 0.23 -4.62
CA GLY A 22 -25.43 0.08 -3.18
C GLY A 22 -25.45 -1.37 -2.72
N LEU A 23 -26.09 -2.26 -3.48
CA LEU A 23 -26.11 -3.71 -3.21
C LEU A 23 -24.71 -4.34 -3.33
N ALA A 24 -23.89 -3.91 -4.30
CA ALA A 24 -22.51 -4.36 -4.43
C ALA A 24 -21.68 -3.96 -3.21
N LEU A 25 -21.79 -2.70 -2.75
CA LEU A 25 -21.08 -2.23 -1.55
C LEU A 25 -21.49 -3.02 -0.30
N ILE A 26 -22.79 -3.28 -0.13
CA ILE A 26 -23.33 -4.08 1.01
C ILE A 26 -22.89 -5.55 0.91
N SER A 27 -22.87 -6.13 -0.29
CA SER A 27 -22.41 -7.52 -0.46
C SER A 27 -20.94 -7.66 -0.08
N VAL A 28 -20.10 -6.68 -0.45
CA VAL A 28 -18.67 -6.67 -0.15
C VAL A 28 -18.40 -6.45 1.34
N THR A 29 -19.17 -5.60 2.02
CA THR A 29 -19.04 -5.44 3.49
C THR A 29 -19.41 -6.72 4.22
N VAL A 30 -20.48 -7.40 3.80
CA VAL A 30 -20.89 -8.70 4.36
C VAL A 30 -19.85 -9.79 4.07
N MET A 31 -19.27 -9.82 2.86
CA MET A 31 -18.18 -10.74 2.52
C MET A 31 -16.92 -10.46 3.35
N ASN A 32 -16.55 -9.20 3.58
CA ASN A 32 -15.42 -8.84 4.44
C ASN A 32 -15.61 -9.35 5.87
N ILE A 33 -16.80 -9.14 6.43
CA ILE A 33 -17.17 -9.62 7.76
C ILE A 33 -17.13 -11.16 7.83
N ARG A 34 -17.55 -11.83 6.75
CA ARG A 34 -17.57 -13.30 6.67
C ARG A 34 -16.15 -13.88 6.53
N ASP A 35 -15.28 -13.29 5.72
CA ASP A 35 -13.88 -13.73 5.56
C ASP A 35 -13.07 -13.54 6.87
N ARG A 36 -13.34 -12.46 7.62
CA ARG A 36 -12.77 -12.26 8.98
C ARG A 36 -13.07 -13.40 9.95
N LYS A 37 -14.22 -14.07 9.77
CA LYS A 37 -14.67 -15.16 10.64
C LYS A 37 -14.04 -16.51 10.26
N ILE A 38 -13.53 -16.65 9.02
CA ILE A 38 -13.08 -17.94 8.47
C ILE A 38 -11.57 -18.16 8.63
N ARG A 39 -10.73 -17.11 8.64
CA ARG A 39 -9.27 -17.23 8.84
C ARG A 39 -8.78 -16.59 10.15
N PRO A 40 -8.80 -17.34 11.27
CA PRO A 40 -8.29 -16.84 12.56
C PRO A 40 -6.75 -16.78 12.65
N GLU A 41 -6.02 -17.37 11.69
CA GLU A 41 -4.54 -17.52 11.77
C GLU A 41 -3.72 -16.28 11.35
N GLN A 42 -4.35 -15.17 10.98
CA GLN A 42 -3.63 -14.00 10.48
C GLN A 42 -3.27 -13.03 11.62
N SER A 43 -2.01 -12.58 11.66
CA SER A 43 -1.52 -11.61 12.64
C SER A 43 -2.41 -10.35 12.67
N ALA A 44 -2.66 -9.80 13.87
CA ALA A 44 -3.59 -8.68 14.07
C ALA A 44 -3.26 -7.46 13.18
N VAL A 45 -1.96 -7.22 12.97
CA VAL A 45 -1.43 -6.18 12.08
C VAL A 45 -1.85 -6.40 10.62
N SER A 46 -1.70 -7.62 10.09
CA SER A 46 -2.07 -7.95 8.72
C SER A 46 -3.59 -7.83 8.48
N ARG A 47 -4.40 -8.19 9.48
CA ARG A 47 -5.86 -8.00 9.44
C ARG A 47 -6.26 -6.52 9.41
N GLY A 48 -5.58 -5.68 10.19
CA GLY A 48 -5.81 -4.23 10.21
C GLY A 48 -5.53 -3.59 8.85
N VAL A 49 -4.39 -3.91 8.24
CA VAL A 49 -3.99 -3.39 6.92
C VAL A 49 -5.00 -3.81 5.84
N LEU A 50 -5.37 -5.08 5.77
CA LEU A 50 -6.32 -5.57 4.78
C LEU A 50 -7.70 -4.90 4.91
N SER A 51 -8.18 -4.76 6.16
CA SER A 51 -9.42 -4.04 6.44
C SER A 51 -9.37 -2.60 5.93
N PHE A 52 -8.28 -1.90 6.22
CA PHE A 52 -8.13 -0.50 5.86
C PHE A 52 -8.14 -0.32 4.34
N LEU A 53 -7.38 -1.13 3.61
CA LEU A 53 -7.35 -1.10 2.14
C LEU A 53 -8.72 -1.33 1.52
N LEU A 54 -9.50 -2.28 2.07
CA LEU A 54 -10.86 -2.56 1.61
C LEU A 54 -11.81 -1.39 1.87
N THR A 55 -11.74 -0.78 3.05
CA THR A 55 -12.56 0.39 3.39
C THR A 55 -12.24 1.58 2.49
N VAL A 56 -10.96 1.89 2.28
CA VAL A 56 -10.53 3.00 1.42
C VAL A 56 -10.93 2.74 -0.04
N GLY A 57 -10.70 1.53 -0.55
CA GLY A 57 -11.11 1.16 -1.90
C GLY A 57 -12.62 1.29 -2.14
N LEU A 58 -13.43 0.92 -1.14
CA LEU A 58 -14.89 1.09 -1.20
C LEU A 58 -15.29 2.56 -1.23
N ALA A 59 -14.67 3.38 -0.37
CA ALA A 59 -14.94 4.81 -0.30
C ALA A 59 -14.56 5.53 -1.62
N LEU A 60 -13.44 5.14 -2.24
CA LEU A 60 -13.04 5.60 -3.56
C LEU A 60 -14.07 5.25 -4.65
N LEU A 61 -14.61 4.03 -4.63
CA LEU A 61 -15.66 3.62 -5.58
C LEU A 61 -16.94 4.46 -5.42
N VAL A 62 -17.36 4.71 -4.17
CA VAL A 62 -18.51 5.59 -3.88
C VAL A 62 -18.23 7.01 -4.37
N ALA A 63 -17.05 7.55 -4.07
CA ALA A 63 -16.65 8.88 -4.49
C ALA A 63 -16.63 9.00 -6.02
N ALA A 64 -16.11 8.01 -6.73
CA ALA A 64 -16.12 7.97 -8.19
C ALA A 64 -17.54 8.03 -8.75
N VAL A 65 -18.47 7.25 -8.20
CA VAL A 65 -19.87 7.30 -8.62
C VAL A 65 -20.49 8.65 -8.31
N LEU A 66 -20.27 9.22 -7.12
CA LEU A 66 -20.75 10.56 -6.79
C LEU A 66 -20.23 11.61 -7.79
N GLY A 67 -18.97 11.51 -8.21
CA GLY A 67 -18.39 12.34 -9.26
C GLY A 67 -19.10 12.18 -10.60
N CYS A 68 -19.32 10.94 -11.06
CA CYS A 68 -20.04 10.65 -12.30
C CYS A 68 -21.50 11.15 -12.26
N VAL A 69 -22.23 10.92 -11.15
CA VAL A 69 -23.60 11.42 -10.99
C VAL A 69 -23.64 12.93 -10.93
N GLY A 70 -22.69 13.54 -10.23
CA GLY A 70 -22.53 14.99 -10.13
C GLY A 70 -22.36 15.62 -11.51
N ALA A 71 -21.55 14.99 -12.37
CA ALA A 71 -21.35 15.38 -13.76
C ALA A 71 -22.65 15.25 -14.58
N LEU A 72 -23.23 14.04 -14.62
CA LEU A 72 -24.39 13.72 -15.46
C LEU A 72 -25.65 14.49 -15.07
N ARG A 73 -25.85 14.77 -13.77
CA ARG A 73 -27.02 15.51 -13.28
C ARG A 73 -26.77 17.01 -13.12
N GLU A 74 -25.61 17.48 -13.56
CA GLU A 74 -25.14 18.86 -13.37
C GLU A 74 -25.33 19.36 -11.92
N ASN A 75 -25.17 18.45 -10.95
CA ASN A 75 -25.43 18.75 -9.55
C ASN A 75 -24.14 19.16 -8.86
N ILE A 76 -23.93 20.48 -8.81
CA ILE A 76 -22.76 21.13 -8.22
C ILE A 76 -22.49 20.65 -6.78
N LYS A 77 -23.52 20.34 -5.98
CA LYS A 77 -23.33 19.87 -4.59
C LYS A 77 -22.64 18.50 -4.52
N LEU A 78 -23.02 17.58 -5.42
CA LEU A 78 -22.39 16.24 -5.49
C LEU A 78 -20.94 16.34 -5.97
N LEU A 79 -20.67 17.26 -6.90
CA LEU A 79 -19.33 17.50 -7.41
C LEU A 79 -18.39 18.10 -6.34
N TYR A 80 -18.90 19.01 -5.49
CA TYR A 80 -18.16 19.47 -4.32
C TYR A 80 -17.96 18.38 -3.26
N ALA A 81 -18.95 17.50 -3.04
CA ALA A 81 -18.81 16.38 -2.10
C ALA A 81 -17.71 15.40 -2.55
N HIS A 82 -17.63 15.10 -3.85
CA HIS A 82 -16.52 14.35 -4.45
C HIS A 82 -15.18 15.05 -4.17
N ALA A 83 -15.10 16.35 -4.45
CA ALA A 83 -13.88 17.11 -4.27
C ALA A 83 -13.38 17.14 -2.81
N CYS A 84 -14.28 17.39 -1.86
CA CYS A 84 -13.96 17.37 -0.43
C CYS A 84 -13.40 16.01 0.03
N PHE A 85 -13.88 14.90 -0.54
CA PHE A 85 -13.42 13.56 -0.18
C PHE A 85 -11.97 13.31 -0.62
N PHE A 86 -11.59 13.67 -1.85
CA PHE A 86 -10.21 13.50 -2.32
C PHE A 86 -9.25 14.49 -1.65
N ILE A 87 -9.68 15.71 -1.34
CA ILE A 87 -8.89 16.62 -0.51
C ILE A 87 -8.56 15.98 0.84
N PHE A 88 -9.52 15.29 1.45
CA PHE A 88 -9.28 14.54 2.69
C PHE A 88 -8.27 13.39 2.50
N LEU A 89 -8.29 12.69 1.36
CA LEU A 89 -7.30 11.64 1.05
C LEU A 89 -5.88 12.20 0.89
N ILE A 90 -5.72 13.33 0.20
CA ILE A 90 -4.43 14.02 0.07
C ILE A 90 -3.86 14.38 1.45
N LEU A 91 -4.70 14.87 2.37
CA LEU A 91 -4.29 15.16 3.74
C LEU A 91 -3.86 13.91 4.51
N LEU A 92 -4.59 12.80 4.34
CA LEU A 92 -4.27 11.53 4.98
C LEU A 92 -2.96 10.96 4.44
N GLU A 93 -2.73 11.01 3.13
CA GLU A 93 -1.47 10.60 2.51
C GLU A 93 -0.31 11.44 3.02
N GLY A 94 -0.48 12.77 3.09
CA GLY A 94 0.53 13.67 3.66
C GLY A 94 0.87 13.32 5.12
N ALA A 95 -0.14 13.01 5.94
CA ALA A 95 0.09 12.60 7.33
C ALA A 95 0.84 11.27 7.44
N VAL A 96 0.49 10.27 6.60
CA VAL A 96 1.18 8.97 6.56
C VAL A 96 2.62 9.13 6.05
N ALA A 97 2.84 9.94 5.02
CA ALA A 97 4.17 10.21 4.47
C ALA A 97 5.07 10.90 5.50
N LEU A 98 4.55 11.94 6.15
CA LEU A 98 5.28 12.65 7.20
C LEU A 98 5.54 11.75 8.41
N GLY A 99 4.54 11.00 8.88
CA GLY A 99 4.70 10.05 9.98
C GLY A 99 5.73 8.97 9.68
N GLY A 100 5.70 8.41 8.47
CA GLY A 100 6.69 7.44 7.99
C GLY A 100 8.11 8.03 7.94
N ALA A 101 8.25 9.27 7.45
CA ALA A 101 9.53 9.97 7.43
C ALA A 101 10.09 10.16 8.85
N LEU A 102 9.27 10.63 9.79
CA LEU A 102 9.67 10.80 11.19
C LEU A 102 10.09 9.47 11.81
N VAL A 103 9.29 8.41 11.70
CA VAL A 103 9.66 7.10 12.26
C VAL A 103 10.95 6.58 11.64
N SER A 104 11.15 6.80 10.33
CA SER A 104 12.37 6.35 9.65
C SER A 104 13.63 7.03 10.20
N THR A 105 13.58 8.33 10.54
CA THR A 105 14.72 9.06 11.10
C THR A 105 15.03 8.61 12.52
N TRP A 106 14.00 8.39 13.35
CA TRP A 106 14.16 7.83 14.70
C TRP A 106 14.78 6.42 14.68
N VAL A 107 14.27 5.53 13.83
CA VAL A 107 14.73 4.12 13.76
C VAL A 107 16.16 4.02 13.22
N VAL A 108 16.51 4.83 12.20
CA VAL A 108 17.87 4.86 11.65
C VAL A 108 18.89 5.35 12.69
N THR A 109 18.48 6.29 13.55
CA THR A 109 19.36 6.85 14.58
C THR A 109 19.53 5.91 15.79
N GLY A 110 18.50 5.12 16.13
CA GLY A 110 18.51 4.25 17.31
C GLY A 110 18.96 2.80 17.10
N ASN A 111 18.87 2.25 15.89
CA ASN A 111 18.95 0.79 15.68
C ASN A 111 19.89 0.42 14.53
N SER A 112 21.21 0.60 14.72
CA SER A 112 22.20 0.07 13.77
C SER A 112 21.99 -1.43 13.58
N LEU A 113 21.92 -1.89 12.32
CA LEU A 113 21.73 -3.29 11.94
C LEU A 113 22.74 -4.20 12.65
N ARG A 114 23.96 -3.70 12.83
CA ARG A 114 25.05 -4.33 13.56
C ARG A 114 24.73 -4.55 15.04
N GLY A 115 24.17 -3.54 15.71
CA GLY A 115 23.76 -3.64 17.12
C GLY A 115 22.62 -4.64 17.32
N GLN A 116 21.66 -4.69 16.39
CA GLN A 116 20.60 -5.70 16.41
C GLN A 116 21.15 -7.12 16.20
N PHE A 117 22.08 -7.29 15.25
CA PHE A 117 22.71 -8.58 15.00
C PHE A 117 23.46 -9.10 16.22
N TYR A 118 24.29 -8.27 16.86
CA TYR A 118 25.04 -8.66 18.05
C TYR A 118 24.13 -8.99 19.23
N LYS A 119 23.05 -8.23 19.43
CA LYS A 119 22.07 -8.50 20.48
C LYS A 119 21.26 -9.78 20.20
N ASN A 120 20.81 -9.98 18.96
CA ASN A 120 20.03 -11.18 18.59
C ASN A 120 20.83 -12.47 18.61
N SER A 121 22.10 -12.39 18.25
CA SER A 121 22.93 -13.58 18.10
C SER A 121 23.50 -14.06 19.43
N THR A 122 23.58 -13.18 20.44
CA THR A 122 24.07 -13.52 21.79
C THR A 122 22.96 -13.91 22.76
N VAL A 123 21.72 -13.53 22.48
CA VAL A 123 20.54 -13.94 23.27
C VAL A 123 19.93 -15.18 22.63
N GLU A 124 19.84 -16.29 23.35
CA GLU A 124 19.16 -17.53 22.92
C GLU A 124 17.64 -17.34 22.85
N ASP A 125 17.17 -16.52 21.92
CA ASP A 125 15.77 -16.34 21.61
C ASP A 125 15.49 -16.91 20.22
N HIS A 126 14.69 -17.98 20.17
CA HIS A 126 14.33 -18.66 18.93
C HIS A 126 13.68 -17.74 17.89
N THR A 127 12.99 -16.68 18.33
CA THR A 127 12.35 -15.70 17.43
C THR A 127 13.39 -14.86 16.68
N ASN A 128 14.47 -14.52 17.38
CA ASN A 128 15.58 -13.73 16.89
C ASN A 128 16.45 -14.49 15.89
N GLN A 129 16.66 -15.77 16.14
CA GLN A 129 17.37 -16.68 15.24
C GLN A 129 16.57 -16.91 13.94
N ALA A 130 15.26 -17.14 14.03
CA ALA A 130 14.40 -17.33 12.86
C ALA A 130 14.37 -16.10 11.94
N TYR A 131 14.39 -14.89 12.51
CA TYR A 131 14.46 -13.64 11.75
C TYR A 131 15.75 -13.53 10.92
N TRP A 132 16.90 -13.81 11.54
CA TRP A 132 18.20 -13.77 10.86
C TRP A 132 18.32 -14.87 9.82
N ASP A 133 17.88 -16.09 10.16
CA ASP A 133 17.88 -17.22 9.24
C ASP A 133 17.07 -16.94 7.97
N ARG A 134 15.88 -16.37 8.13
CA ARG A 134 15.04 -15.95 7.00
C ARG A 134 15.71 -14.83 6.20
N THR A 135 16.25 -13.83 6.88
CA THR A 135 16.92 -12.69 6.23
C THR A 135 18.11 -13.15 5.39
N GLN A 136 18.93 -14.05 5.90
CA GLN A 136 20.12 -14.57 5.25
C GLN A 136 19.77 -15.45 4.05
N ALA A 137 18.77 -16.31 4.20
CA ALA A 137 18.33 -17.18 3.11
C ALA A 137 17.63 -16.40 1.97
N GLU A 138 16.71 -15.49 2.30
CA GLU A 138 15.96 -14.70 1.29
C GLU A 138 16.84 -13.68 0.55
N ASN A 139 17.91 -13.19 1.18
CA ASN A 139 18.78 -12.17 0.61
C ASN A 139 20.15 -12.70 0.18
N GLN A 140 20.37 -14.03 0.30
CA GLN A 140 21.61 -14.70 -0.11
C GLN A 140 22.87 -14.03 0.45
N CYS A 141 22.83 -13.75 1.75
CA CYS A 141 23.87 -13.04 2.50
C CYS A 141 24.17 -13.77 3.81
N CYS A 142 25.32 -13.48 4.43
CA CYS A 142 25.71 -14.09 5.70
C CYS A 142 26.40 -13.07 6.61
N GLY A 143 25.92 -12.95 7.85
CA GLY A 143 26.41 -11.93 8.79
C GLY A 143 26.05 -10.50 8.35
N VAL A 144 26.51 -9.50 9.10
CA VAL A 144 26.27 -8.08 8.83
C VAL A 144 27.21 -7.61 7.72
N ASP A 145 28.52 -7.73 7.95
CA ASP A 145 29.58 -7.45 6.98
C ASP A 145 29.95 -8.72 6.21
N GLY A 146 29.84 -9.87 6.86
CA GLY A 146 30.17 -11.15 6.26
C GLY A 146 30.15 -12.33 7.25
N PRO A 147 30.45 -13.54 6.78
CA PRO A 147 30.41 -14.77 7.60
C PRO A 147 31.41 -14.78 8.77
N ARG A 148 32.38 -13.86 8.80
CA ARG A 148 33.34 -13.71 9.90
C ARG A 148 32.68 -13.18 11.18
N ASP A 149 31.53 -12.53 11.08
CA ASP A 149 30.82 -11.96 12.23
C ASP A 149 30.42 -13.03 13.25
N TYR A 150 30.04 -14.22 12.77
CA TYR A 150 29.76 -15.38 13.64
C TYR A 150 31.00 -15.87 14.38
N LYS A 151 32.16 -15.89 13.71
CA LYS A 151 33.42 -16.31 14.34
C LYS A 151 33.86 -15.37 15.45
N VAL A 152 33.67 -14.07 15.27
CA VAL A 152 33.96 -13.05 16.29
C VAL A 152 33.09 -13.25 17.54
N LEU A 153 31.87 -13.77 17.36
CA LEU A 153 30.94 -14.09 18.45
C LEU A 153 31.12 -15.50 19.04
N HIS A 154 32.12 -16.25 18.58
CA HIS A 154 32.31 -17.67 18.92
C HIS A 154 31.09 -18.55 18.58
N LEU A 155 30.35 -18.18 17.53
CA LEU A 155 29.21 -18.90 17.01
C LEU A 155 29.57 -19.61 15.69
N GLU A 156 28.92 -20.73 15.44
CA GLU A 156 28.99 -21.38 14.13
C GLU A 156 28.13 -20.62 13.10
N ILE A 157 28.54 -20.69 11.84
CA ILE A 157 27.78 -20.10 10.73
C ILE A 157 26.47 -20.89 10.59
N PRO A 158 25.29 -20.24 10.60
CA PRO A 158 24.01 -20.94 10.53
C PRO A 158 23.75 -21.54 9.14
N VAL A 159 22.90 -22.55 9.10
CA VAL A 159 22.47 -23.26 7.87
C VAL A 159 21.82 -22.33 6.83
N SER A 160 21.27 -21.20 7.26
CA SER A 160 20.68 -20.15 6.41
C SER A 160 21.70 -19.44 5.52
N CYS A 161 22.99 -19.45 5.89
CA CYS A 161 24.08 -18.94 5.05
C CYS A 161 24.46 -19.88 3.90
N CYS A 162 23.91 -21.10 3.86
CA CYS A 162 24.25 -22.11 2.86
C CYS A 162 23.16 -22.17 1.77
N PRO A 163 23.51 -22.06 0.48
CA PRO A 163 22.54 -21.98 -0.64
C PRO A 163 21.52 -23.12 -0.72
N GLN A 164 21.89 -24.31 -0.23
CA GLN A 164 21.08 -25.52 -0.30
C GLN A 164 20.51 -25.96 1.06
N GLY A 165 20.88 -25.31 2.17
CA GLY A 165 20.57 -25.76 3.53
C GLY A 165 19.24 -25.28 4.12
N TYR A 166 18.69 -24.18 3.58
CA TYR A 166 17.47 -23.56 4.09
C TYR A 166 16.14 -24.19 3.61
N PRO A 167 15.99 -24.71 2.36
CA PRO A 167 14.72 -25.31 1.93
C PRO A 167 14.48 -26.73 2.48
N ILE A 168 15.44 -27.31 3.21
CA ILE A 168 15.39 -28.70 3.67
C ILE A 168 14.84 -28.77 5.10
N LYS A 169 13.83 -29.63 5.32
CA LYS A 169 13.28 -29.92 6.65
C LYS A 169 14.37 -30.44 7.60
N GLU A 170 14.19 -30.19 8.89
CA GLU A 170 15.14 -30.65 9.91
C GLU A 170 15.35 -32.16 9.84
N GLY A 171 16.60 -32.61 9.84
CA GLY A 171 16.95 -34.02 9.69
C GLY A 171 18.43 -34.25 9.39
N GLY A 172 18.82 -35.52 9.22
CA GLY A 172 20.22 -35.91 8.97
C GLY A 172 20.81 -35.30 7.68
N ALA A 173 19.99 -35.18 6.62
CA ALA A 173 20.41 -34.58 5.36
C ALA A 173 20.80 -33.10 5.50
N ARG A 174 20.06 -32.34 6.32
CA ARG A 174 20.36 -30.92 6.61
C ARG A 174 21.69 -30.78 7.34
N LYS A 175 21.96 -31.65 8.32
CA LYS A 175 23.22 -31.65 9.09
C LYS A 175 24.43 -31.99 8.20
N HIS A 176 24.32 -33.01 7.36
CA HIS A 176 25.39 -33.39 6.44
C HIS A 176 25.71 -32.25 5.45
N LEU A 177 24.68 -31.67 4.85
CA LEU A 177 24.83 -30.58 3.90
C LEU A 177 25.43 -29.33 4.54
N HIS A 178 25.03 -29.01 5.76
CA HIS A 178 25.62 -27.90 6.52
C HIS A 178 27.10 -28.16 6.80
N ALA A 179 27.47 -29.36 7.24
CA ALA A 179 28.87 -29.74 7.44
C ALA A 179 29.70 -29.62 6.15
N SER A 180 29.18 -30.10 5.01
CA SER A 180 29.82 -29.93 3.69
C SER A 180 29.98 -28.45 3.33
N CYS A 181 28.94 -27.64 3.51
CA CYS A 181 28.97 -26.20 3.22
C CYS A 181 30.05 -25.45 4.02
N ILE A 182 30.23 -25.79 5.29
CA ILE A 182 31.26 -25.19 6.14
C ILE A 182 32.67 -25.67 5.74
N SER A 183 32.83 -26.97 5.47
CA SER A 183 34.12 -27.56 5.08
C SER A 183 34.60 -27.02 3.73
N GLU A 184 33.73 -26.99 2.73
CA GLU A 184 34.01 -26.52 1.36
C GLU A 184 33.92 -25.00 1.21
N ARG A 185 33.51 -24.28 2.27
CA ARG A 185 33.32 -22.82 2.29
C ARG A 185 32.38 -22.29 1.20
N THR A 186 31.31 -23.02 0.91
CA THR A 186 30.29 -22.65 -0.09
C THR A 186 29.17 -21.76 0.47
N TYR A 187 29.38 -21.14 1.64
CA TYR A 187 28.44 -20.20 2.25
C TYR A 187 28.47 -18.83 1.55
N TYR A 188 27.41 -18.03 1.74
CA TYR A 188 27.37 -16.67 1.21
C TYR A 188 28.49 -15.80 1.79
N VAL A 189 29.27 -15.17 0.91
CA VAL A 189 30.39 -14.29 1.30
C VAL A 189 29.99 -12.84 1.47
N ARG A 190 28.84 -12.43 0.93
CA ARG A 190 28.34 -11.05 1.01
C ARG A 190 27.66 -10.82 2.36
N GLY A 191 27.99 -9.71 3.01
CA GLY A 191 27.30 -9.22 4.20
C GLY A 191 25.87 -8.75 3.91
N CYS A 192 24.96 -8.96 4.86
CA CYS A 192 23.57 -8.58 4.72
C CYS A 192 23.35 -7.06 4.79
N GLU A 193 24.24 -6.28 5.40
CA GLU A 193 24.07 -4.82 5.49
C GLU A 193 23.99 -4.18 4.11
N ASN A 194 24.97 -4.46 3.25
CA ASN A 194 25.03 -3.92 1.90
C ASN A 194 23.80 -4.31 1.06
N VAL A 195 23.35 -5.56 1.17
CA VAL A 195 22.18 -6.06 0.43
C VAL A 195 20.89 -5.42 0.95
N LEU A 196 20.74 -5.30 2.27
CA LEU A 196 19.55 -4.72 2.89
C LEU A 196 19.45 -3.22 2.67
N VAL A 197 20.58 -2.49 2.72
CA VAL A 197 20.63 -1.05 2.40
C VAL A 197 20.22 -0.81 0.95
N GLN A 198 20.77 -1.58 0.00
CA GLN A 198 20.39 -1.48 -1.41
C GLN A 198 18.91 -1.84 -1.64
N LYS A 199 18.42 -2.91 -1.01
CA LYS A 199 17.01 -3.33 -1.12
C LYS A 199 16.07 -2.30 -0.50
N LYS A 200 16.44 -1.71 0.64
CA LYS A 200 15.70 -0.63 1.30
C LYS A 200 15.66 0.61 0.41
N ALA A 201 16.78 1.00 -0.19
CA ALA A 201 16.83 2.14 -1.11
C ALA A 201 15.96 1.92 -2.35
N TYR A 202 16.08 0.77 -3.02
CA TYR A 202 15.29 0.45 -4.21
C TYR A 202 13.78 0.41 -3.90
N LYS A 203 13.38 -0.33 -2.87
CA LYS A 203 11.97 -0.42 -2.46
C LYS A 203 11.44 0.94 -1.98
N GLY A 204 12.25 1.71 -1.26
CA GLY A 204 11.91 3.06 -0.83
C GLY A 204 11.65 3.98 -2.02
N ASN A 205 12.53 3.98 -3.03
CA ASN A 205 12.35 4.75 -4.26
C ASN A 205 11.07 4.36 -4.99
N LEU A 206 10.77 3.06 -5.10
CA LEU A 206 9.53 2.60 -5.73
C LEU A 206 8.29 3.13 -5.01
N ILE A 207 8.28 3.08 -3.67
CA ILE A 207 7.17 3.61 -2.86
C ILE A 207 7.01 5.11 -3.07
N ILE A 208 8.12 5.88 -3.01
CA ILE A 208 8.10 7.34 -3.20
C ILE A 208 7.57 7.69 -4.59
N VAL A 209 8.08 7.04 -5.64
CA VAL A 209 7.63 7.28 -7.02
C VAL A 209 6.15 6.94 -7.16
N SER A 210 5.69 5.82 -6.60
CA SER A 210 4.27 5.44 -6.66
C SER A 210 3.36 6.45 -5.95
N GLY A 211 3.78 6.99 -4.80
CA GLY A 211 3.03 8.01 -4.07
C GLY A 211 2.95 9.33 -4.84
N VAL A 212 4.07 9.80 -5.41
CA VAL A 212 4.08 11.01 -6.25
C VAL A 212 3.13 10.88 -7.44
N VAL A 213 3.15 9.74 -8.13
CA VAL A 213 2.23 9.48 -9.26
C VAL A 213 0.77 9.49 -8.78
N PHE A 214 0.50 8.88 -7.63
CA PHE A 214 -0.85 8.83 -7.06
C PHE A 214 -1.38 10.24 -6.71
N VAL A 215 -0.59 11.06 -5.99
CA VAL A 215 -0.94 12.46 -5.68
C VAL A 215 -1.19 13.28 -6.94
N MET A 216 -0.39 13.08 -8.00
CA MET A 216 -0.60 13.78 -9.27
C MET A 216 -1.94 13.42 -9.90
N LEU A 217 -2.34 12.14 -9.87
CA LEU A 217 -3.65 11.70 -10.37
C LEU A 217 -4.80 12.31 -9.55
N GLU A 218 -4.67 12.37 -8.23
CA GLU A 218 -5.68 13.00 -7.35
C GLU A 218 -5.82 14.50 -7.64
N ILE A 219 -4.71 15.23 -7.76
CA ILE A 219 -4.74 16.67 -8.08
C ILE A 219 -5.39 16.92 -9.45
N LEU A 220 -5.07 16.07 -10.44
CA LEU A 220 -5.66 16.17 -11.77
C LEU A 220 -7.19 15.93 -11.73
N SER A 221 -7.66 14.88 -11.05
CA SER A 221 -9.10 14.61 -10.94
C SER A 221 -9.85 15.75 -10.23
N GLU A 222 -9.26 16.30 -9.16
CA GLU A 222 -9.82 17.41 -8.42
C GLU A 222 -9.90 18.69 -9.24
N SER A 223 -8.84 18.99 -10.00
CA SER A 223 -8.81 20.16 -10.88
C SER A 223 -9.92 20.10 -11.94
N LEU A 224 -10.16 18.92 -12.53
CA LEU A 224 -11.21 18.69 -13.51
C LEU A 224 -12.61 18.78 -12.88
N ALA A 225 -12.79 18.21 -11.69
CA ALA A 225 -14.04 18.30 -10.95
C ALA A 225 -14.41 19.75 -10.61
N ILE A 226 -13.46 20.53 -10.09
CA ILE A 226 -13.66 21.94 -9.77
C ILE A 226 -13.90 22.76 -11.04
N TRP A 227 -13.15 22.49 -12.11
CA TRP A 227 -13.35 23.17 -13.39
C TRP A 227 -14.77 22.94 -13.91
N MET A 228 -15.22 21.68 -13.97
CA MET A 228 -16.58 21.36 -14.39
C MET A 228 -17.65 21.99 -13.47
N ALA A 229 -17.43 22.02 -12.15
CA ALA A 229 -18.33 22.69 -11.21
C ALA A 229 -18.45 24.19 -11.50
N ARG A 230 -17.31 24.85 -11.79
CA ARG A 230 -17.26 26.27 -12.15
C ARG A 230 -17.95 26.53 -13.47
N THR A 231 -17.75 25.67 -14.47
CA THR A 231 -18.40 25.75 -15.77
C THR A 231 -19.92 25.68 -15.63
N ILE A 232 -20.46 24.66 -14.96
CA ILE A 232 -21.91 24.52 -14.71
C ILE A 232 -22.47 25.74 -13.96
N LYS A 233 -21.75 26.22 -12.93
CA LYS A 233 -22.17 27.41 -12.17
C LYS A 233 -22.14 28.69 -13.02
N SER A 234 -21.22 28.78 -13.97
CA SER A 234 -21.15 29.93 -14.89
C SER A 234 -22.30 29.91 -15.89
N GLU A 235 -22.59 28.76 -16.49
CA GLU A 235 -23.70 28.60 -17.44
C GLU A 235 -25.05 28.86 -16.79
N ARG A 236 -25.28 28.33 -15.58
CA ARG A 236 -26.53 28.58 -14.85
C ARG A 236 -26.74 30.08 -14.55
N ARG A 237 -25.68 30.82 -14.22
CA ARG A 237 -25.76 32.27 -13.98
C ARG A 237 -26.07 33.05 -15.25
N ARG A 238 -25.45 32.69 -16.38
CA ARG A 238 -25.72 33.30 -17.69
C ARG A 238 -27.18 33.11 -18.12
N LEU A 239 -27.72 31.89 -17.97
CA LEU A 239 -29.12 31.60 -18.26
C LEU A 239 -30.08 32.43 -17.41
N GLN A 240 -29.79 32.60 -16.11
CA GLN A 240 -30.60 33.45 -15.22
C GLN A 240 -30.58 34.93 -15.64
N GLN A 241 -29.42 35.46 -16.04
CA GLN A 241 -29.29 36.84 -16.53
C GLN A 241 -30.06 37.07 -17.83
N ASN A 242 -29.93 36.14 -18.80
CA ASN A 242 -30.65 36.22 -20.07
C ASN A 242 -32.17 36.16 -19.87
N LEU A 243 -32.65 35.34 -18.94
CA LEU A 243 -34.07 35.28 -18.58
C LEU A 243 -34.56 36.60 -18.00
N GLN A 244 -33.79 37.25 -17.11
CA GLN A 244 -34.16 38.55 -16.53
C GLN A 244 -34.23 39.66 -17.59
N ALA A 245 -33.26 39.72 -18.49
CA ALA A 245 -33.24 40.70 -19.58
C ALA A 245 -34.47 40.57 -20.50
N HIS A 246 -34.95 39.34 -20.74
CA HIS A 246 -36.16 39.09 -21.53
C HIS A 246 -37.47 39.55 -20.86
N PHE A 247 -37.51 39.73 -19.54
CA PHE A 247 -38.70 40.25 -18.85
C PHE A 247 -38.70 41.77 -18.73
N GLU A 248 -37.56 42.42 -18.90
CA GLU A 248 -37.42 43.89 -18.83
C GLU A 248 -37.61 44.58 -20.20
N SER A 249 -37.53 43.83 -21.30
CA SER A 249 -37.77 44.29 -22.69
C SER A 249 -39.22 44.14 -23.11
#